data_AF-K9TZI6-F1
#
_entry.id   AF-K9TZI6-F1
#
_cell.length_a   1.000
_cell.length_b   1.000
_cell.length_c   1.000
_cell.angle_alpha   90.00
_cell.angle_beta   90.00
_cell.angle_gamma   90.00
#
_symmetry.space_group_name_H-M   'P 1'
#
loop_
_entity.id
_entity.type
_entity.pdbx_description
1 polymer ?
#
loop_
_entity_poly.entity_id
_entity_poly.type
_entity_poly.pdbx_seq_one_letter_code
_entity_poly.pdbx_strand_id
1 'polypeptide(L)'
;MRFLLFFRFLLTKSVPKPSLKRGVGGILIAIALSLPAIAQQPPAADIRDAWKPVYKQLPNLPLENKYVSRESGKVNPDSTLVNRLIEYHVYVKGRAPNYRLDWKLTLADYLGANELIQDTTYPGAKILRQNPLEGDRAAINRLNRQQRDALVQTLVNVFTPETSTSPTTEPPTNNQQPTNNQQPPTFSQPKPGDADLLK
;
A
#
# COMPACT_ATOMS: atom_id res chain seq x y z
N MET A 1 22.60 -12.37 50.53
CA MET A 1 24.03 -12.61 50.20
C MET A 1 24.41 -11.68 49.06
N ARG A 2 25.42 -10.83 49.30
CA ARG A 2 25.97 -9.82 48.38
C ARG A 2 26.92 -10.48 47.37
N PHE A 3 26.89 -10.06 46.12
CA PHE A 3 28.10 -10.03 45.28
C PHE A 3 28.10 -8.75 44.45
N LEU A 4 28.96 -7.80 44.85
CA LEU A 4 29.51 -6.77 43.97
C LEU A 4 30.41 -7.45 42.95
N LEU A 5 30.51 -6.91 41.73
CA LEU A 5 31.80 -6.59 41.13
C LEU A 5 31.61 -5.54 40.03
N PHE A 6 32.24 -4.40 40.26
CA PHE A 6 32.49 -3.29 39.34
C PHE A 6 33.44 -3.74 38.23
N PHE A 7 33.25 -3.27 36.99
CA PHE A 7 34.37 -2.91 36.12
C PHE A 7 33.96 -1.78 35.16
N ARG A 8 34.50 -0.59 35.43
CA ARG A 8 34.61 0.53 34.49
C ARG A 8 35.93 0.38 33.74
N PHE A 9 35.93 0.51 32.41
CA PHE A 9 37.12 0.91 31.67
C PHE A 9 36.72 1.86 30.54
N LEU A 10 37.18 3.10 30.65
CA LEU A 10 37.19 4.12 29.61
C LEU A 10 38.42 3.87 28.74
N LEU A 11 38.27 3.87 27.41
CA LEU A 11 39.39 4.15 26.51
C LEU A 11 38.91 5.00 25.34
N THR A 12 39.19 6.30 25.44
CA THR A 12 39.18 7.24 24.32
C THR A 12 40.46 7.03 23.52
N LYS A 13 40.34 6.73 22.22
CA LYS A 13 41.47 6.86 21.29
C LYS A 13 41.08 7.73 20.10
N SER A 14 41.82 8.83 20.02
CA SER A 14 41.80 9.87 19.00
C SER A 14 42.20 9.29 17.63
N VAL A 15 41.44 9.64 16.59
CA VAL A 15 41.75 9.26 15.20
C VAL A 15 42.50 10.42 14.53
N PRO A 16 43.69 10.20 13.95
CA PRO A 16 44.46 11.26 13.29
C PRO A 16 43.90 11.67 11.92
N LYS A 17 43.95 12.98 11.64
CA LYS A 17 43.59 13.61 10.35
C LYS A 17 44.57 13.23 9.24
N PRO A 18 44.12 12.91 8.02
CA PRO A 18 45.02 12.69 6.89
C PRO A 18 45.58 14.02 6.34
N SER A 19 46.91 14.06 6.20
CA SER A 19 47.70 15.12 5.56
C SER A 19 47.67 14.96 4.03
N LEU A 20 47.23 16.00 3.32
CA LEU A 20 47.14 16.04 1.86
C LEU A 20 48.51 16.44 1.28
N LYS A 21 49.28 15.46 0.79
CA LYS A 21 50.47 15.74 -0.03
C LYS A 21 50.07 15.91 -1.49
N ARG A 22 50.28 17.12 -2.01
CA ARG A 22 50.20 17.45 -3.44
C ARG A 22 51.29 16.69 -4.21
N GLY A 23 50.88 15.78 -5.08
CA GLY A 23 51.71 15.10 -6.06
C GLY A 23 51.16 15.37 -7.46
N VAL A 24 52.03 15.88 -8.33
CA VAL A 24 51.78 16.30 -9.71
C VAL A 24 51.66 15.07 -10.63
N GLY A 25 50.78 15.16 -11.63
CA GLY A 25 50.94 14.42 -12.90
C GLY A 25 50.02 13.22 -13.08
N GLY A 26 48.97 13.39 -13.89
CA GLY A 26 48.14 12.31 -14.38
C GLY A 26 46.89 12.85 -15.07
N ILE A 27 46.95 12.97 -16.39
CA ILE A 27 45.80 13.31 -17.24
C ILE A 27 44.76 12.20 -17.07
N LEU A 28 43.63 12.50 -16.43
CA LEU A 28 42.46 11.63 -16.41
C LEU A 28 41.48 12.13 -17.46
N ILE A 29 41.35 11.36 -18.52
CA ILE A 29 40.29 11.49 -19.52
C ILE A 29 38.98 11.09 -18.84
N ALA A 30 38.13 12.07 -18.52
CA ALA A 30 36.80 11.82 -18.00
C ALA A 30 35.86 11.44 -19.16
N ILE A 31 35.71 10.16 -19.43
CA ILE A 31 34.64 9.65 -20.29
C ILE A 31 33.34 9.72 -19.47
N ALA A 32 32.50 10.69 -19.78
CA ALA A 32 31.16 10.80 -19.23
C ALA A 32 30.26 9.72 -19.89
N LEU A 33 30.19 8.55 -19.25
CA LEU A 33 29.19 7.54 -19.56
C LEU A 33 27.83 8.06 -19.07
N SER A 34 27.02 8.61 -19.97
CA SER A 34 25.61 8.92 -19.69
C SER A 34 24.85 7.60 -19.54
N LEU A 35 24.73 7.13 -18.29
CA LEU A 35 23.82 6.05 -17.95
C LEU A 35 22.38 6.53 -18.25
N PRO A 36 21.54 5.70 -18.90
CA PRO A 36 20.14 6.05 -19.07
C PRO A 36 19.52 6.21 -17.67
N ALA A 37 18.87 7.34 -17.44
CA ALA A 37 18.07 7.56 -16.25
C ALA A 37 16.88 6.59 -16.31
N ILE A 38 17.01 5.43 -15.65
CA ILE A 38 15.86 4.58 -15.35
C ILE A 38 15.02 5.40 -14.37
N ALA A 39 13.87 5.89 -14.83
CA ALA A 39 12.90 6.55 -13.97
C ALA A 39 12.61 5.63 -12.78
N GLN A 40 12.93 6.09 -11.56
CA GLN A 40 12.70 5.31 -10.35
C GLN A 40 11.18 5.23 -10.15
N GLN A 41 10.59 4.08 -10.48
CA GLN A 41 9.22 3.79 -10.09
C GLN A 41 9.14 3.87 -8.56
N PRO A 42 8.24 4.69 -7.98
CA PRO A 42 8.17 4.78 -6.53
C PRO A 42 7.94 3.38 -5.96
N PRO A 43 8.60 3.04 -4.84
CA PRO A 43 8.47 1.70 -4.27
C PRO A 43 7.00 1.45 -3.99
N ALA A 44 6.46 0.36 -4.54
CA ALA A 44 5.17 -0.16 -4.12
C ALA A 44 5.18 -0.27 -2.59
N ALA A 45 4.07 0.07 -1.93
CA ALA A 45 4.00 0.04 -0.47
C ALA A 45 4.48 -1.32 0.07
N ASP A 46 5.35 -1.30 1.08
CA ASP A 46 5.74 -2.52 1.79
C ASP A 46 4.46 -3.16 2.36
N ILE A 47 4.13 -4.36 1.88
CA ILE A 47 2.92 -5.10 2.24
C ILE A 47 2.76 -5.19 3.76
N ARG A 48 3.88 -5.30 4.51
CA ARG A 48 3.88 -5.41 5.97
C ARG A 48 3.29 -4.20 6.68
N ASP A 49 3.46 -3.02 6.08
CA ASP A 49 3.09 -1.74 6.67
C ASP A 49 1.97 -1.02 5.92
N ALA A 50 1.52 -1.58 4.79
CA ALA A 50 0.47 -1.02 3.93
C ALA A 50 -0.88 -0.83 4.63
N TRP A 51 -1.16 -1.56 5.72
CA TRP A 51 -2.39 -1.38 6.51
C TRP A 51 -2.42 -0.04 7.29
N LYS A 52 -1.26 0.50 7.66
CA LYS A 52 -1.14 1.73 8.46
C LYS A 52 -1.76 2.96 7.76
N PRO A 53 -1.41 3.28 6.50
CA PRO A 53 -2.03 4.39 5.78
C PRO A 53 -3.54 4.20 5.55
N VAL A 54 -4.03 2.95 5.47
CA VAL A 54 -5.48 2.68 5.36
C VAL A 54 -6.21 3.17 6.60
N TYR A 55 -5.76 2.81 7.80
CA TYR A 55 -6.39 3.30 9.05
C TYR A 55 -6.20 4.79 9.28
N LYS A 56 -5.14 5.40 8.74
CA LYS A 56 -5.01 6.87 8.75
C LYS A 56 -6.11 7.55 7.94
N GLN A 57 -6.50 6.97 6.80
CA GLN A 57 -7.56 7.52 5.94
C GLN A 57 -8.96 7.11 6.40
N LEU A 58 -9.10 5.93 7.02
CA LEU A 58 -10.37 5.36 7.50
C LEU A 58 -10.30 5.10 9.02
N PRO A 59 -10.25 6.14 9.87
CA PRO A 59 -10.02 5.99 11.31
C PRO A 59 -11.16 5.26 12.04
N ASN A 60 -12.36 5.25 11.48
CA ASN A 60 -13.54 4.58 12.05
C ASN A 60 -13.65 3.11 11.64
N LEU A 61 -12.72 2.60 10.82
CA LEU A 61 -12.71 1.19 10.42
C LEU A 61 -12.35 0.31 11.64
N PRO A 62 -13.02 -0.82 11.87
CA PRO A 62 -12.70 -1.69 13.00
C PRO A 62 -11.27 -2.24 12.88
N LEU A 63 -10.54 -2.22 14.00
CA LEU A 63 -9.16 -2.70 14.06
C LEU A 63 -9.07 -4.23 14.10
N GLU A 64 -9.97 -4.91 14.80
CA GLU A 64 -9.93 -6.37 15.06
C GLU A 64 -8.51 -6.89 15.41
N ASN A 65 -7.84 -6.26 16.38
CA ASN A 65 -6.46 -6.57 16.77
C ASN A 65 -6.31 -7.12 18.20
N LYS A 66 -7.37 -7.75 18.71
CA LYS A 66 -7.42 -8.37 20.05
C LYS A 66 -6.82 -9.78 20.12
N TYR A 67 -6.23 -10.27 19.03
CA TYR A 67 -5.83 -11.67 18.91
C TYR A 67 -4.49 -11.96 19.58
N VAL A 68 -4.44 -13.08 20.30
CA VAL A 68 -3.25 -13.51 21.06
C VAL A 68 -2.37 -14.41 20.20
N SER A 69 -1.08 -14.10 20.11
CA SER A 69 -0.08 -14.95 19.48
C SER A 69 0.08 -16.26 20.24
N ARG A 70 0.22 -17.37 19.50
CA ARG A 70 0.56 -18.68 20.07
C ARG A 70 1.97 -18.68 20.66
N GLU A 71 2.92 -18.04 19.97
CA GLU A 71 4.34 -18.04 20.33
C GLU A 71 4.60 -17.19 21.58
N SER A 72 4.20 -15.91 21.54
CA SER A 72 4.50 -14.98 22.64
C SER A 72 3.49 -15.02 23.78
N GLY A 73 2.30 -15.57 23.54
CA GLY A 73 1.18 -15.53 24.49
C GLY A 73 0.61 -14.13 24.73
N LYS A 74 1.06 -13.12 23.99
CA LYS A 74 0.62 -11.72 24.09
C LYS A 74 -0.28 -11.35 22.90
N VAL A 75 -1.07 -10.30 23.07
CA VAL A 75 -1.83 -9.69 21.98
C VAL A 75 -0.86 -9.22 20.89
N ASN A 76 -1.17 -9.54 19.62
CA ASN A 76 -0.43 -9.05 18.47
C ASN A 76 -1.11 -7.77 17.94
N PRO A 77 -0.56 -6.57 18.21
CA PRO A 77 -1.21 -5.31 17.83
C PRO A 77 -1.26 -5.07 16.31
N ASP A 78 -0.33 -5.67 15.57
CA ASP A 78 -0.22 -5.53 14.11
C ASP A 78 -1.15 -6.49 13.35
N SER A 79 -1.69 -7.50 14.04
CA SER A 79 -2.72 -8.39 13.52
C SER A 79 -4.06 -7.66 13.50
N THR A 80 -4.20 -6.66 12.63
CA THR A 80 -5.44 -5.91 12.38
C THR A 80 -6.29 -6.55 11.28
N LEU A 81 -7.56 -6.12 11.15
CA LEU A 81 -8.46 -6.51 10.07
C LEU A 81 -7.83 -6.22 8.71
N VAL A 82 -7.35 -4.99 8.49
CA VAL A 82 -6.78 -4.60 7.19
C VAL A 82 -5.47 -5.34 6.92
N ASN A 83 -4.62 -5.56 7.92
CA ASN A 83 -3.39 -6.33 7.70
C ASN A 83 -3.73 -7.75 7.22
N ARG A 84 -4.65 -8.45 7.88
CA ARG A 84 -5.09 -9.79 7.45
C ARG A 84 -5.81 -9.78 6.11
N LEU A 85 -6.61 -8.76 5.81
CA LEU A 85 -7.26 -8.60 4.51
C LEU A 85 -6.24 -8.47 3.37
N ILE A 86 -5.17 -7.70 3.59
CA ILE A 86 -4.07 -7.54 2.64
C ILE A 86 -3.30 -8.86 2.48
N GLU A 87 -2.93 -9.52 3.58
CA GLU A 87 -2.25 -10.81 3.54
C GLU A 87 -3.10 -11.88 2.81
N TYR A 88 -4.41 -11.90 3.04
CA TYR A 88 -5.32 -12.81 2.34
C TYR A 88 -5.34 -12.51 0.83
N HIS A 89 -5.51 -11.23 0.46
CA HIS A 89 -5.55 -10.82 -0.94
C HIS A 89 -4.26 -11.18 -1.70
N VAL A 90 -3.12 -10.81 -1.13
CA VAL A 90 -1.83 -10.93 -1.82
C VAL A 90 -1.28 -12.36 -1.73
N TYR A 91 -1.25 -12.96 -0.54
CA TYR A 91 -0.54 -14.23 -0.33
C TYR A 91 -1.44 -15.46 -0.42
N VAL A 92 -2.70 -15.38 0.00
CA VAL A 92 -3.62 -16.52 -0.07
C VAL A 92 -4.29 -16.60 -1.44
N LYS A 93 -4.68 -15.45 -2.00
CA LYS A 93 -5.39 -15.39 -3.29
C LYS A 93 -4.50 -15.06 -4.48
N GLY A 94 -3.29 -14.52 -4.26
CA GLY A 94 -2.40 -14.14 -5.36
C GLY A 94 -2.96 -13.01 -6.24
N ARG A 95 -3.83 -12.16 -5.67
CA ARG A 95 -4.46 -11.06 -6.40
C ARG A 95 -3.55 -9.83 -6.41
N ALA A 96 -3.63 -9.06 -7.49
CA ALA A 96 -2.77 -7.91 -7.68
C ALA A 96 -3.34 -6.67 -6.96
N PRO A 97 -2.61 -6.09 -5.99
CA PRO A 97 -3.19 -5.12 -5.05
C PRO A 97 -3.43 -3.74 -5.66
N ASN A 98 -2.95 -3.48 -6.87
CA ASN A 98 -3.18 -2.24 -7.62
C ASN A 98 -4.50 -2.26 -8.42
N TYR A 99 -5.24 -3.38 -8.47
CA TYR A 99 -6.50 -3.45 -9.22
C TYR A 99 -7.73 -3.40 -8.33
N ARG A 100 -8.63 -2.46 -8.66
CA ARG A 100 -9.90 -2.27 -7.93
C ARG A 100 -10.81 -3.50 -7.97
N LEU A 101 -10.87 -4.20 -9.11
CA LEU A 101 -11.73 -5.38 -9.25
C LEU A 101 -11.31 -6.50 -8.28
N ASP A 102 -10.01 -6.74 -8.14
CA ASP A 102 -9.48 -7.79 -7.28
C ASP A 102 -9.81 -7.56 -5.80
N TRP A 103 -9.80 -6.30 -5.35
CA TRP A 103 -10.27 -5.95 -4.01
C TRP A 103 -11.77 -6.18 -3.83
N LYS A 104 -12.58 -5.91 -4.86
CA LYS A 104 -14.02 -6.21 -4.81
C LYS A 104 -14.30 -7.70 -4.73
N LEU A 105 -13.57 -8.53 -5.49
CA LEU A 105 -13.65 -9.98 -5.39
C LEU A 105 -13.25 -10.45 -3.99
N THR A 106 -12.21 -9.83 -3.42
CA THR A 106 -11.78 -10.11 -2.04
C THR A 106 -12.88 -9.80 -1.03
N LEU A 107 -13.52 -8.64 -1.09
CA LEU A 107 -14.65 -8.36 -0.20
C LEU A 107 -15.84 -9.31 -0.46
N ALA A 108 -16.06 -9.73 -1.70
CA ALA A 108 -17.10 -10.71 -2.02
C ALA A 108 -16.81 -12.07 -1.35
N ASP A 109 -15.56 -12.51 -1.24
CA ASP A 109 -15.19 -13.72 -0.50
C ASP A 109 -15.61 -13.61 0.98
N TYR A 110 -15.30 -12.49 1.64
CA TYR A 110 -15.65 -12.25 3.05
C TYR A 110 -17.18 -12.23 3.26
N LEU A 111 -17.90 -11.68 2.29
CA LEU A 111 -19.36 -11.63 2.28
C LEU A 111 -20.01 -12.97 1.86
N GLY A 112 -19.21 -13.98 1.48
CA GLY A 112 -19.71 -15.28 1.02
C GLY A 112 -20.39 -15.25 -0.35
N ALA A 113 -20.05 -14.27 -1.18
CA ALA A 113 -20.66 -14.02 -2.49
C ALA A 113 -19.73 -14.35 -3.69
N ASN A 114 -18.52 -14.86 -3.43
CA ASN A 114 -17.59 -15.27 -4.48
C ASN A 114 -16.96 -16.62 -4.15
N GLU A 115 -15.87 -16.65 -3.37
CA GLU A 115 -15.20 -17.90 -2.98
C GLU A 115 -15.35 -18.20 -1.48
N LEU A 116 -15.33 -19.48 -1.13
CA LEU A 116 -15.27 -19.93 0.26
C LEU A 116 -13.84 -19.73 0.81
N ILE A 117 -13.73 -18.98 1.91
CA ILE A 117 -12.46 -18.82 2.63
C ILE A 117 -12.21 -20.06 3.47
N GLN A 118 -11.08 -20.73 3.25
CA GLN A 118 -10.67 -21.88 4.06
C GLN A 118 -10.04 -21.42 5.38
N ASP A 119 -10.62 -21.84 6.50
CA ASP A 119 -10.16 -21.49 7.85
C ASP A 119 -8.67 -21.80 8.05
N THR A 120 -8.21 -22.95 7.56
CA THR A 120 -6.84 -23.46 7.81
C THR A 120 -5.74 -22.65 7.11
N THR A 121 -6.08 -21.94 6.04
CA THR A 121 -5.16 -21.09 5.27
C THR A 121 -5.37 -19.61 5.53
N TYR A 122 -6.35 -19.24 6.35
CA TYR A 122 -6.64 -17.85 6.64
C TYR A 122 -5.47 -17.18 7.39
N PRO A 123 -5.14 -15.90 7.07
CA PRO A 123 -4.12 -15.17 7.81
C PRO A 123 -4.38 -15.16 9.31
N GLY A 124 -3.37 -15.56 10.09
CA GLY A 124 -3.48 -15.72 11.53
C GLY A 124 -3.87 -17.11 12.02
N ALA A 125 -4.41 -18.01 11.17
CA ALA A 125 -4.91 -19.32 11.60
C ALA A 125 -3.85 -20.19 12.32
N LYS A 126 -2.59 -20.13 11.85
CA LYS A 126 -1.49 -20.93 12.40
C LYS A 126 -0.72 -20.24 13.54
N ILE A 127 -0.76 -18.91 13.59
CA ILE A 127 0.09 -18.11 14.50
C ILE A 127 -0.71 -17.51 15.67
N LEU A 128 -2.03 -17.42 15.56
CA LEU A 128 -2.92 -16.90 16.60
C LEU A 128 -3.65 -18.04 17.32
N ARG A 129 -3.91 -17.88 18.61
CA ARG A 129 -4.61 -18.89 19.43
C ARG A 129 -6.03 -19.14 18.93
N GLN A 130 -6.69 -18.09 18.44
CA GLN A 130 -8.00 -18.14 17.83
C GLN A 130 -7.89 -17.71 16.36
N ASN A 131 -8.59 -18.42 15.48
CA ASN A 131 -8.69 -18.02 14.08
C ASN A 131 -9.53 -16.73 13.96
N PRO A 132 -9.01 -15.66 13.35
CA PRO A 132 -9.71 -14.39 13.27
C PRO A 132 -10.84 -14.32 12.23
N LEU A 133 -10.95 -15.30 11.33
CA LEU A 133 -11.82 -15.24 10.15
C LEU A 133 -13.26 -14.85 10.45
N GLU A 134 -13.90 -15.50 11.43
CA GLU A 134 -15.31 -15.23 11.75
C GLU A 134 -15.52 -13.77 12.20
N GLY A 135 -14.62 -13.27 13.05
CA GLY A 135 -14.63 -11.88 13.51
C GLY A 135 -14.44 -10.90 12.35
N ASP A 136 -13.54 -11.22 11.42
CA ASP A 136 -13.28 -10.37 10.27
C ASP A 136 -14.45 -10.34 9.27
N ARG A 137 -15.08 -11.49 9.01
CA ARG A 137 -16.31 -11.55 8.20
C ARG A 137 -17.41 -10.72 8.84
N ALA A 138 -17.60 -10.81 10.16
CA ALA A 138 -18.57 -10.00 10.87
C ALA A 138 -18.26 -8.50 10.75
N ALA A 139 -16.98 -8.10 10.87
CA ALA A 139 -16.56 -6.72 10.72
C ALA A 139 -16.83 -6.19 9.30
N ILE A 140 -16.47 -6.94 8.26
CA ILE A 140 -16.74 -6.57 6.85
C ILE A 140 -18.24 -6.56 6.55
N ASN A 141 -19.02 -7.46 7.12
CA ASN A 141 -20.46 -7.53 6.91
C ASN A 141 -21.21 -6.33 7.53
N ARG A 142 -20.70 -5.77 8.63
CA ARG A 142 -21.25 -4.55 9.24
C ARG A 142 -20.99 -3.29 8.42
N LEU A 143 -20.02 -3.30 7.51
CA LEU A 143 -19.76 -2.16 6.63
C LEU A 143 -20.89 -2.02 5.62
N ASN A 144 -21.42 -0.80 5.49
CA ASN A 144 -22.35 -0.47 4.43
C ASN A 144 -21.64 -0.40 3.06
N ARG A 145 -22.42 -0.26 1.98
CA ARG A 145 -21.88 -0.20 0.61
C ARG A 145 -20.83 0.89 0.43
N GLN A 146 -21.10 2.10 0.92
CA GLN A 146 -20.19 3.25 0.80
C GLN A 146 -18.87 3.02 1.55
N GLN A 147 -18.94 2.45 2.76
CA GLN A 147 -17.76 2.11 3.56
C GLN A 147 -16.90 1.04 2.87
N ARG A 148 -17.53 0.04 2.23
CA ARG A 148 -16.81 -0.96 1.45
C ARG A 148 -16.16 -0.37 0.20
N ASP A 149 -16.85 0.51 -0.51
CA ASP A 149 -16.27 1.21 -1.66
C ASP A 149 -15.11 2.12 -1.25
N ALA A 150 -15.21 2.82 -0.11
CA ALA A 150 -14.13 3.62 0.45
C ALA A 150 -12.92 2.76 0.84
N LEU A 151 -13.13 1.62 1.52
CA LEU A 151 -12.08 0.66 1.86
C LEU A 151 -11.35 0.17 0.60
N VAL A 152 -12.09 -0.25 -0.43
CA VAL A 152 -11.54 -0.68 -1.71
C VAL A 152 -10.70 0.43 -2.35
N GLN A 153 -11.22 1.65 -2.41
CA GLN A 153 -10.49 2.77 -3.03
C GLN A 153 -9.21 3.08 -2.28
N THR A 154 -9.26 3.14 -0.94
CA THR A 154 -8.08 3.39 -0.11
C THR A 154 -7.02 2.30 -0.29
N LEU A 155 -7.42 1.03 -0.35
CA LEU A 155 -6.50 -0.08 -0.62
C LEU A 155 -5.83 0.06 -1.98
N VAL A 156 -6.59 0.34 -3.05
CA VAL A 156 -6.02 0.58 -4.39
C VAL A 156 -5.01 1.73 -4.38
N ASN A 157 -5.36 2.85 -3.74
CA ASN A 157 -4.48 4.03 -3.67
C ASN A 157 -3.16 3.73 -2.96
N VAL A 158 -3.17 2.90 -1.90
CA VAL A 158 -1.95 2.52 -1.17
C VAL A 158 -0.97 1.73 -2.05
N PHE A 159 -1.49 0.93 -2.98
CA PHE A 159 -0.68 0.06 -3.84
C PHE A 159 -0.49 0.59 -5.26
N THR A 160 -1.09 1.72 -5.60
CA THR A 160 -0.90 2.37 -6.90
C THR A 160 0.19 3.42 -6.74
N PRO A 161 1.34 3.25 -7.40
CA PRO A 161 2.37 4.29 -7.40
C PRO A 161 1.77 5.58 -7.98
N GLU A 162 1.92 6.69 -7.27
CA GLU A 162 1.67 8.03 -7.80
C GLU A 162 2.66 8.25 -8.95
N THR A 163 2.32 7.84 -10.17
CA THR A 163 3.04 8.34 -11.34
C THR A 163 2.80 9.84 -11.34
N SER A 164 3.85 10.62 -11.14
CA SER A 164 3.83 12.07 -11.12
C SER A 164 3.10 12.64 -12.34
N THR A 165 1.79 12.88 -12.23
CA THR A 165 1.14 14.00 -12.90
C THR A 165 1.62 15.26 -12.19
N SER A 166 2.85 15.67 -12.50
CA SER A 166 3.15 17.10 -12.47
C SER A 166 2.16 17.75 -13.44
N PRO A 167 1.37 18.77 -13.03
CA PRO A 167 0.72 19.62 -14.01
C PRO A 167 1.83 20.24 -14.84
N THR A 168 1.92 19.88 -16.13
CA THR A 168 2.72 20.62 -17.10
C THR A 168 2.30 22.08 -16.98
N THR A 169 3.16 22.90 -16.40
CA THR A 169 2.97 24.35 -16.38
C THR A 169 3.31 24.83 -17.78
N GLU A 170 2.30 24.89 -18.64
CA GLU A 170 2.38 25.71 -19.85
C GLU A 170 2.53 27.19 -19.43
N PRO A 171 3.39 27.97 -20.10
CA PRO A 171 3.52 29.41 -19.81
C PRO A 171 2.22 30.16 -20.12
N PRO A 172 1.87 31.23 -19.38
CA PRO A 172 0.63 31.94 -19.60
C PRO A 172 0.73 32.77 -20.89
N THR A 173 -0.06 32.43 -21.90
CA THR A 173 -0.41 33.38 -22.97
C THR A 173 -1.85 33.83 -22.77
N ASN A 174 -1.97 35.16 -22.72
CA ASN A 174 -3.12 35.96 -22.40
C ASN A 174 -4.29 35.79 -23.40
N ASN A 175 -5.50 35.73 -22.84
CA ASN A 175 -6.83 36.00 -23.43
C ASN A 175 -7.29 35.25 -24.70
N GLN A 176 -8.23 34.31 -24.49
CA GLN A 176 -9.58 34.39 -25.08
C GLN A 176 -10.53 33.42 -24.36
N GLN A 177 -11.64 33.95 -23.84
CA GLN A 177 -12.77 33.19 -23.30
C GLN A 177 -13.68 32.75 -24.44
N PRO A 178 -14.07 31.47 -24.48
CA PRO A 178 -15.44 31.11 -24.85
C PRO A 178 -16.11 30.37 -23.69
N THR A 179 -17.32 30.80 -23.32
CA THR A 179 -18.18 30.16 -22.34
C THR A 179 -18.51 28.72 -22.76
N ASN A 180 -18.20 27.71 -21.95
CA ASN A 180 -18.76 26.37 -22.14
C ASN A 180 -19.17 25.73 -20.80
N ASN A 181 -20.46 25.81 -20.49
CA ASN A 181 -21.11 24.99 -19.47
C ASN A 181 -21.14 23.54 -19.98
N GLN A 182 -20.20 22.70 -19.54
CA GLN A 182 -20.27 21.26 -19.80
C GLN A 182 -20.91 20.53 -18.63
N GLN A 183 -22.19 20.21 -18.82
CA GLN A 183 -22.94 19.19 -18.11
C GLN A 183 -22.31 17.80 -18.36
N PRO A 184 -22.37 16.84 -17.42
CA PRO A 184 -21.86 15.48 -17.65
C PRO A 184 -22.55 14.83 -18.86
N PRO A 185 -21.85 14.02 -19.66
CA PRO A 185 -22.44 13.37 -20.82
C PRO A 185 -23.58 12.45 -20.37
N THR A 186 -24.81 12.79 -20.78
CA THR A 186 -25.97 11.91 -20.66
C THR A 186 -25.78 10.75 -21.64
N PHE A 187 -25.63 9.53 -21.12
CA PHE A 187 -25.68 8.32 -21.94
C PHE A 187 -27.07 8.22 -22.56
N SER A 188 -27.15 8.49 -23.86
CA SER A 188 -28.40 8.32 -24.62
C SER A 188 -28.58 6.84 -24.93
N GLN A 189 -29.78 6.31 -24.74
CA GLN A 189 -30.10 4.96 -25.20
C GLN A 189 -30.02 4.92 -26.73
N PRO A 190 -29.47 3.83 -27.31
CA PRO A 190 -29.38 3.69 -28.76
C PRO A 190 -30.77 3.70 -29.37
N LYS A 191 -30.91 4.43 -30.48
CA LYS A 191 -32.16 4.52 -31.23
C LYS A 191 -32.20 3.43 -32.30
N PRO A 192 -33.40 2.96 -32.68
CA PRO A 192 -33.54 2.11 -33.87
C PRO A 192 -32.89 2.80 -35.08
N GLY A 193 -31.91 2.12 -35.71
CA GLY A 193 -31.10 2.66 -36.81
C GLY A 193 -29.61 2.87 -36.48
N ASP A 194 -29.22 2.91 -35.20
CA ASP A 194 -27.82 3.11 -34.81
C ASP A 194 -26.90 1.94 -35.25
N ALA A 195 -27.46 0.76 -35.53
CA ALA A 195 -26.73 -0.39 -36.04
C ALA A 195 -26.27 -0.22 -37.51
N ASP A 196 -26.89 0.68 -38.28
CA ASP A 196 -26.51 0.95 -39.66
C ASP A 196 -25.21 1.78 -39.79
N LEU A 197 -24.72 2.32 -38.68
CA LEU A 197 -23.49 3.12 -38.59
C LEU A 197 -22.22 2.27 -38.56
N LEU A 198 -22.34 0.95 -38.51
CA LEU A 198 -21.22 -0.01 -38.41
C LEU A 198 -20.84 -0.65 -39.77
N LYS A 199 -21.13 0.04 -40.88
CA LYS A 199 -20.87 -0.46 -42.25
C LYS A 199 -19.51 -0.01 -42.78
#